data_AF-A0A4Q3SB25-F1
#
_entry.id   AF-A0A4Q3SB25-F1
#
_cell.length_a   1.000
_cell.length_b   1.000
_cell.length_c   1.000
_cell.angle_alpha   90.00
_cell.angle_beta   90.00
_cell.angle_gamma   90.00
#
_symmetry.space_group_name_H-M   'P 1'
#
loop_
_entity.id
_entity.type
_entity.pdbx_description
1 polymer ?
#
loop_
_entity_poly.entity_id
_entity_poly.type
_entity_poly.pdbx_seq_one_letter_code
_entity_poly.pdbx_strand_id
1 'polypeptide(L)'
;RSDAGGPLLADPFFKRKVAELEIDLTALEFTELRTLAGESSGKGPGTESSILKIKGTEIQQRLHELALEAVGHYGAPYLRDLGHNANIGPAYAEGLAGDYFNGRKTSIYGGSNEIQRNIIAKMVLGL
;
A
#
# COMPACT_ATOMS: atom_id res chain seq x y z
N ARG A 1 20.09 -5.93 2.33
CA ARG A 1 21.32 -5.11 2.14
C ARG A 1 21.37 -4.72 0.67
N SER A 2 21.98 -3.60 0.31
CA SER A 2 22.24 -3.33 -1.11
C SER A 2 23.27 -4.32 -1.67
N ASP A 3 23.33 -4.45 -2.99
CA ASP A 3 24.30 -5.33 -3.68
C ASP A 3 25.76 -4.98 -3.33
N ALA A 4 26.02 -3.71 -3.00
CA ALA A 4 27.32 -3.22 -2.53
C ALA A 4 27.59 -3.51 -1.04
N GLY A 5 26.73 -4.28 -0.36
CA GLY A 5 26.92 -4.69 1.04
C GLY A 5 26.49 -3.66 2.10
N GLY A 6 25.95 -2.52 1.69
CA GLY A 6 25.48 -1.44 2.58
C GLY A 6 23.99 -1.51 2.95
N PRO A 7 23.46 -0.46 3.62
CA PRO A 7 22.03 -0.31 3.82
C PRO A 7 21.28 -0.38 2.49
N LEU A 8 20.11 -1.02 2.47
CA LEU A 8 19.32 -1.12 1.24
C LEU A 8 18.92 0.26 0.69
N LEU A 9 18.73 1.24 1.57
CA LEU A 9 18.45 2.63 1.20
C LEU A 9 19.60 3.36 0.48
N ALA A 10 20.80 2.76 0.45
CA ALA A 10 21.92 3.27 -0.35
C ALA A 10 21.79 2.90 -1.84
N ASP A 11 20.95 1.91 -2.19
CA ASP A 11 20.62 1.59 -3.57
C ASP A 11 19.70 2.71 -4.14
N PRO A 12 20.10 3.41 -5.22
CA PRO A 12 19.30 4.47 -5.81
C PRO A 12 17.94 4.01 -6.35
N PHE A 13 17.79 2.74 -6.76
CA PHE A 13 16.51 2.21 -7.24
C PHE A 13 15.55 1.95 -6.08
N PHE A 14 16.02 1.28 -5.02
CA PHE A 14 15.21 1.06 -3.83
C PHE A 14 14.83 2.38 -3.15
N LYS A 15 15.79 3.31 -3.01
CA LYS A 15 15.55 4.65 -2.46
C LYS A 15 14.49 5.42 -3.24
N ARG A 16 14.47 5.29 -4.57
CA ARG A 16 13.44 5.92 -5.42
C ARG A 16 12.06 5.37 -5.13
N LYS A 17 11.91 4.04 -5.02
CA LYS A 17 10.62 3.40 -4.70
C LYS A 17 10.08 3.87 -3.35
N VAL A 18 10.94 4.01 -2.34
CA VAL A 18 10.58 4.58 -1.02
C VAL A 18 10.08 6.01 -1.20
N ALA A 19 10.86 6.87 -1.88
CA ALA A 19 10.50 8.28 -2.06
C ALA A 19 9.18 8.45 -2.84
N GLU A 20 8.95 7.66 -3.88
CA GLU A 20 7.69 7.67 -4.64
C GLU A 20 6.50 7.30 -3.75
N LEU A 21 6.65 6.29 -2.88
CA LEU A 21 5.61 5.90 -1.93
C LEU A 21 5.35 6.98 -0.88
N GLU A 22 6.40 7.63 -0.37
CA GLU A 22 6.27 8.74 0.59
C GLU A 22 5.53 9.93 -0.04
N ILE A 23 5.85 10.27 -1.29
CA ILE A 23 5.16 11.32 -2.05
C ILE A 23 3.67 10.97 -2.21
N ASP A 24 3.38 9.74 -2.65
CA ASP A 24 2.00 9.30 -2.86
C ASP A 24 1.19 9.25 -1.55
N LEU A 25 1.80 8.80 -0.46
CA LEU A 25 1.16 8.77 0.86
C LEU A 25 0.88 10.19 1.37
N THR A 26 1.83 11.10 1.21
CA THR A 26 1.65 12.52 1.57
C THR A 26 0.53 13.14 0.74
N ALA A 27 0.49 12.87 -0.56
CA ALA A 27 -0.58 13.37 -1.43
C ALA A 27 -1.97 12.82 -1.04
N LEU A 28 -2.02 11.55 -0.60
CA LEU A 28 -3.24 10.94 -0.08
C LEU A 28 -3.70 11.61 1.21
N GLU A 29 -2.79 11.85 2.16
CA GLU A 29 -3.08 12.54 3.43
C GLU A 29 -3.67 13.94 3.19
N PHE A 30 -3.06 14.75 2.33
CA PHE A 30 -3.62 16.05 1.98
C PHE A 30 -4.98 15.96 1.28
N THR A 31 -5.21 14.90 0.49
CA THR A 31 -6.51 14.66 -0.15
C THR A 31 -7.58 14.31 0.88
N GLU A 32 -7.24 13.52 1.90
CA GLU A 32 -8.11 13.18 3.02
C GLU A 32 -8.44 14.42 3.85
N LEU A 33 -7.44 15.21 4.23
CA LEU A 33 -7.64 16.47 4.95
C LEU A 33 -8.55 17.44 4.18
N ARG A 34 -8.38 17.55 2.86
CA ARG A 34 -9.27 18.37 2.00
C ARG A 34 -10.70 17.85 1.99
N THR A 35 -10.88 16.53 2.03
CA THR A 35 -12.19 15.89 2.06
C THR A 35 -12.90 16.20 3.38
N LEU A 36 -12.20 15.99 4.51
CA LEU A 36 -12.71 16.30 5.85
C LEU A 36 -13.04 17.78 6.02
N ALA A 37 -12.19 18.68 5.50
CA ALA A 37 -12.47 20.11 5.49
C ALA A 37 -13.75 20.44 4.70
N GLY A 38 -13.93 19.82 3.53
CA GLY A 38 -15.15 19.93 2.73
C GLY A 38 -16.40 19.49 3.50
N GLU A 39 -16.36 18.31 4.10
CA GLU A 39 -17.46 17.76 4.91
C GLU A 39 -17.81 18.67 6.09
N SER A 40 -16.80 19.18 6.81
CA SER A 40 -17.00 20.10 7.93
C SER A 40 -17.67 21.42 7.51
N SER A 41 -17.51 21.82 6.25
CA SER A 41 -18.15 23.00 5.67
C SER A 41 -19.56 22.74 5.11
N GLY A 42 -20.10 21.54 5.31
CA GLY A 42 -21.44 21.14 4.85
C GLY A 42 -21.49 20.69 3.38
N LYS A 43 -20.35 20.54 2.70
CA LYS A 43 -20.31 19.85 1.41
C LYS A 43 -20.51 18.36 1.68
N GLY A 44 -21.59 17.78 1.18
CA GLY A 44 -21.87 16.35 1.31
C GLY A 44 -20.78 15.47 0.67
N PRO A 45 -20.84 14.14 0.89
CA PRO A 45 -19.85 13.22 0.38
C PRO A 45 -19.80 13.27 -1.15
N GLY A 46 -18.61 13.49 -1.70
CA GLY A 46 -18.36 13.52 -3.15
C GLY A 46 -17.53 12.34 -3.65
N THR A 47 -16.97 12.52 -4.86
CA THR A 47 -16.07 11.56 -5.54
C THR A 47 -14.79 11.24 -4.75
N GLU A 48 -14.47 12.08 -3.77
CA GLU A 48 -13.27 12.01 -2.96
C GLU A 48 -13.18 10.68 -2.20
N SER A 49 -14.30 10.17 -1.67
CA SER A 49 -14.32 8.87 -0.99
C SER A 49 -13.86 7.70 -1.89
N SER A 50 -14.30 7.69 -3.15
CA SER A 50 -13.88 6.71 -4.16
C SER A 50 -12.39 6.87 -4.52
N ILE A 51 -11.90 8.11 -4.62
CA ILE A 51 -10.49 8.41 -4.88
C ILE A 51 -9.61 7.92 -3.73
N LEU A 52 -9.99 8.22 -2.48
CA LEU A 52 -9.29 7.79 -1.28
C LEU A 52 -9.22 6.26 -1.21
N LYS A 53 -10.33 5.56 -1.51
CA LYS A 53 -10.33 4.09 -1.56
C LYS A 53 -9.33 3.57 -2.59
N ILE A 54 -9.39 4.04 -3.83
CA ILE A 54 -8.50 3.56 -4.91
C ILE A 54 -7.05 3.81 -4.52
N LYS A 55 -6.69 5.05 -4.20
CA LYS A 55 -5.30 5.42 -3.92
C LYS A 55 -4.77 4.78 -2.64
N GLY A 56 -5.57 4.71 -1.58
CA GLY A 56 -5.20 4.04 -0.33
C GLY A 56 -4.89 2.56 -0.53
N THR A 57 -5.73 1.84 -1.29
CA THR A 57 -5.51 0.41 -1.56
C THR A 57 -4.29 0.16 -2.46
N GLU A 58 -4.03 1.01 -3.46
CA GLU A 58 -2.83 0.94 -4.30
C GLU A 58 -1.54 1.22 -3.50
N ILE A 59 -1.55 2.22 -2.63
CA ILE A 59 -0.42 2.55 -1.75
C ILE A 59 -0.14 1.41 -0.78
N GLN A 60 -1.18 0.86 -0.14
CA GLN A 60 -1.02 -0.27 0.78
C GLN A 60 -0.41 -1.49 0.11
N GLN A 61 -0.85 -1.82 -1.12
CA GLN A 61 -0.28 -2.94 -1.87
C GLN A 61 1.19 -2.71 -2.22
N ARG A 62 1.54 -1.50 -2.68
CA ARG A 62 2.94 -1.13 -2.97
C ARG A 62 3.81 -1.13 -1.71
N LEU A 63 3.26 -0.77 -0.55
CA LEU A 63 3.97 -0.83 0.72
C LEU A 63 4.30 -2.28 1.11
N HIS A 64 3.34 -3.20 0.98
CA HIS A 64 3.61 -4.63 1.22
C HIS A 64 4.60 -5.20 0.21
N GLU A 65 4.51 -4.80 -1.07
CA GLU A 65 5.48 -5.19 -2.11
C GLU A 65 6.89 -4.73 -1.75
N LEU A 66 7.05 -3.46 -1.37
CA LEU A 66 8.34 -2.90 -1.00
C LEU A 66 8.91 -3.52 0.28
N ALA A 67 8.06 -3.82 1.26
CA ALA A 67 8.46 -4.52 2.48
C ALA A 67 8.97 -5.95 2.17
N LEU A 68 8.25 -6.68 1.30
CA LEU A 68 8.66 -8.01 0.86
C LEU A 68 9.95 -7.99 0.04
N GLU A 69 10.10 -7.00 -0.86
CA GLU A 69 11.34 -6.75 -1.60
C GLU A 69 12.51 -6.47 -0.64
N ALA A 70 12.29 -5.67 0.41
CA ALA A 70 13.32 -5.28 1.36
C ALA A 70 13.91 -6.45 2.16
N VAL A 71 13.08 -7.44 2.48
CA VAL A 71 13.51 -8.66 3.19
C VAL A 71 14.01 -9.75 2.25
N GLY A 72 13.74 -9.64 0.95
CA GLY A 72 14.25 -10.52 -0.09
C GLY A 72 13.94 -11.99 0.22
N HIS A 73 14.97 -12.85 0.17
CA HIS A 73 14.83 -14.29 0.42
C HIS A 73 14.27 -14.65 1.81
N TYR A 74 14.38 -13.75 2.80
CA TYR A 74 13.82 -14.00 4.13
C TYR A 74 12.28 -13.94 4.16
N GLY A 75 11.64 -13.41 3.10
CA GLY A 75 10.18 -13.48 2.94
C GLY A 75 9.66 -14.77 2.30
N ALA A 76 10.54 -15.62 1.76
CA ALA A 76 10.12 -16.85 1.07
C ALA A 76 9.60 -17.98 1.99
N PRO A 77 10.11 -18.18 3.22
CA PRO A 77 9.68 -19.28 4.07
C PRO A 77 8.21 -19.16 4.49
N TYR A 78 7.46 -20.26 4.38
CA TYR A 78 6.12 -20.38 4.96
C TYR A 78 6.22 -21.01 6.36
N LEU A 79 6.22 -20.16 7.39
CA LEU A 79 6.56 -20.56 8.76
C LEU A 79 5.47 -21.36 9.49
N ARG A 80 4.23 -21.41 8.96
CA ARG A 80 3.10 -22.10 9.62
C ARG A 80 3.36 -23.58 9.91
N ASP A 81 4.14 -24.25 9.08
CA ASP A 81 4.41 -25.69 9.19
C ASP A 81 5.82 -26.00 9.74
N LEU A 82 6.64 -24.99 10.05
CA LEU A 82 8.04 -25.15 10.45
C LEU A 82 8.27 -25.21 11.97
N GLY A 83 7.21 -25.05 12.78
CA GLY A 83 7.28 -25.02 14.25
C GLY A 83 7.97 -23.76 14.80
N HIS A 84 7.71 -23.43 16.06
CA HIS A 84 8.15 -22.17 16.70
C HIS A 84 9.67 -21.97 16.86
N ASN A 85 10.48 -22.95 16.46
CA ASN A 85 11.95 -22.92 16.59
C ASN A 85 12.67 -22.60 15.26
N ALA A 86 11.95 -22.41 14.15
CA ALA A 86 12.53 -22.11 12.85
C ALA A 86 12.64 -20.60 12.62
N ASN A 87 13.51 -19.92 13.39
CA ASN A 87 13.84 -18.52 13.12
C ASN A 87 14.68 -18.40 11.84
N ILE A 88 14.03 -18.18 10.71
CA ILE A 88 14.68 -17.97 9.42
C ILE A 88 14.77 -16.47 9.15
N GLY A 89 15.99 -15.93 9.25
CA GLY A 89 16.24 -14.52 8.97
C GLY A 89 15.94 -13.57 10.12
N PRO A 90 15.86 -12.26 9.84
CA PRO A 90 15.62 -11.24 10.85
C PRO A 90 14.15 -11.23 11.30
N ALA A 91 13.91 -10.85 12.56
CA ALA A 91 12.56 -10.83 13.16
C ALA A 91 11.54 -9.98 12.38
N TYR A 92 11.99 -8.90 11.72
CA TYR A 92 11.12 -8.04 10.92
C TYR A 92 10.69 -8.65 9.57
N ALA A 93 11.22 -9.81 9.18
CA ALA A 93 10.82 -10.52 7.96
C ALA A 93 9.63 -11.46 8.18
N GLU A 94 9.35 -11.82 9.42
CA GLU A 94 8.26 -12.71 9.77
C GLU A 94 6.90 -12.10 9.37
N GLY A 95 6.04 -12.90 8.74
CA GLY A 95 4.68 -12.50 8.38
C GLY A 95 4.55 -11.64 7.12
N LEU A 96 5.61 -10.97 6.64
CA LEU A 96 5.52 -10.02 5.52
C LEU A 96 4.97 -10.63 4.21
N ALA A 97 5.31 -11.88 3.90
CA ALA A 97 4.71 -12.56 2.75
C ALA A 97 3.21 -12.79 2.93
N GLY A 98 2.79 -13.14 4.15
CA GLY A 98 1.38 -13.25 4.51
C GLY A 98 0.63 -11.92 4.34
N ASP A 99 1.21 -10.83 4.81
CA ASP A 99 0.66 -9.48 4.65
C ASP A 99 0.59 -9.05 3.18
N TYR A 100 1.62 -9.37 2.38
CA TYR A 100 1.60 -9.16 0.94
C TYR A 100 0.44 -9.91 0.27
N PHE A 101 0.31 -11.21 0.49
CA PHE A 101 -0.77 -12.01 -0.11
C PHE A 101 -2.16 -11.57 0.38
N ASN A 102 -2.30 -11.35 1.68
CA ASN A 102 -3.54 -10.89 2.30
C ASN A 102 -3.86 -9.43 1.95
N GLY A 103 -2.88 -8.62 1.55
CA GLY A 103 -3.09 -7.25 1.08
C GLY A 103 -3.69 -7.18 -0.31
N ARG A 104 -3.55 -8.22 -1.14
CA ARG A 104 -4.08 -8.20 -2.53
C ARG A 104 -5.59 -8.04 -2.62
N LYS A 105 -6.34 -8.51 -1.61
CA LYS A 105 -7.80 -8.39 -1.59
C LYS A 105 -8.30 -6.96 -1.35
N THR A 106 -7.47 -6.03 -0.84
CA THR A 106 -7.91 -4.67 -0.46
C THR A 106 -8.42 -3.86 -1.66
N SER A 107 -7.85 -4.08 -2.85
CA SER A 107 -8.34 -3.47 -4.09
C SER A 107 -9.64 -4.10 -4.62
N ILE A 108 -10.17 -5.15 -3.98
CA ILE A 108 -11.32 -5.95 -4.43
C ILE A 108 -12.51 -5.81 -3.48
N TYR A 109 -12.33 -6.11 -2.18
CA TYR A 109 -13.45 -6.08 -1.23
C TYR A 109 -13.89 -4.64 -0.92
N GLY A 110 -15.14 -4.46 -0.50
CA GLY A 110 -15.71 -3.14 -0.26
C GLY A 110 -15.95 -2.33 -1.54
N GLY A 111 -16.03 -3.02 -2.69
CA GLY A 111 -16.12 -2.43 -4.03
C GLY A 111 -14.74 -2.35 -4.68
N SER A 112 -14.58 -3.00 -5.82
CA SER A 112 -13.27 -3.06 -6.50
C SER A 112 -12.82 -1.68 -6.98
N ASN A 113 -11.53 -1.51 -7.26
CA ASN A 113 -11.00 -0.24 -7.77
C ASN A 113 -11.64 0.13 -9.13
N GLU A 114 -12.03 -0.85 -9.94
CA GLU A 114 -12.78 -0.63 -11.19
C GLU A 114 -14.19 -0.10 -10.92
N ILE A 115 -14.89 -0.65 -9.91
CA ILE A 115 -16.21 -0.14 -9.49
C ILE A 115 -16.09 1.30 -9.00
N GLN A 116 -15.07 1.63 -8.21
CA GLN A 116 -14.83 3.01 -7.77
C GLN A 116 -14.53 3.95 -8.93
N ARG A 117 -13.75 3.52 -9.93
CA ARG A 117 -13.52 4.32 -11.15
C ARG A 117 -14.80 4.58 -11.93
N ASN A 118 -15.70 3.60 -12.00
CA ASN A 118 -17.02 3.77 -12.61
C ASN A 118 -17.89 4.76 -11.84
N ILE A 119 -17.88 4.72 -10.51
CA ILE A 119 -18.60 5.70 -9.67
C ILE A 119 -18.09 7.12 -9.94
N ILE A 120 -16.77 7.30 -9.99
CA ILE A 120 -16.15 8.59 -10.34
C ILE A 120 -16.59 9.02 -11.75
N ALA A 121 -16.51 8.13 -12.73
CA ALA A 121 -16.90 8.44 -14.11
C ALA A 121 -18.37 8.91 -14.20
N LYS A 122 -19.30 8.22 -13.53
CA LYS A 122 -20.73 8.63 -13.50
C LYS A 122 -20.93 10.00 -12.86
N MET A 123 -20.26 10.27 -11.74
CA MET A 123 -20.38 11.56 -11.05
C MET A 123 -19.76 12.72 -11.84
N VAL A 124 -18.60 12.51 -12.46
CA VAL A 124 -17.87 13.55 -13.19
C VAL A 124 -18.47 13.80 -14.57
N LEU A 125 -18.92 12.75 -15.27
CA LEU A 125 -19.45 12.84 -16.63
C LEU A 125 -20.98 12.98 -16.68
N GLY A 126 -21.69 12.80 -15.56
CA GLY A 126 -23.14 12.89 -15.49
C GLY A 126 -23.88 11.75 -16.22
N LEU A 127 -23.32 10.54 -16.18
CA LEU A 127 -23.83 9.34 -16.88
C LEU A 127 -24.65 8.42 -15.96
#